data_AF-A0A7H8HH04-F1
#
_entry.id   AF-A0A7H8HH04-F1
#
_cell.length_a   1.000
_cell.length_b   1.000
_cell.length_c   1.000
_cell.angle_alpha   90.00
_cell.angle_beta   90.00
_cell.angle_gamma   90.00
#
_symmetry.space_group_name_H-M   'P 1'
#
loop_
_entity.id
_entity.type
_entity.pdbx_description
1 polymer ?
#
loop_
_entity_poly.entity_id
_entity_poly.type
_entity_poly.pdbx_seq_one_letter_code
_entity_poly.pdbx_strand_id
1 'polypeptide(L)' 'MDFVTRYEQRVNLVENTVKENSPLSAEEARTLAIRLLRTLEEIPEKIR' A
#
# COMPACT_ATOMS: atom_id res chain seq x y z
N MET A 1 -16.53 3.14 -16.20
CA MET A 1 -16.24 3.24 -14.76
C MET A 1 -15.30 2.08 -14.47
N ASP A 2 -14.00 2.35 -14.38
CA ASP A 2 -13.02 1.27 -14.22
C ASP A 2 -13.27 0.53 -12.91
N PHE A 3 -13.37 -0.79 -13.00
CA PHE A 3 -13.59 -1.63 -11.83
C PHE A 3 -12.30 -1.65 -11.01
N VAL A 4 -12.21 -0.81 -9.98
CA VAL A 4 -11.09 -0.80 -9.05
C VAL A 4 -11.37 -1.81 -7.94
N THR A 5 -10.50 -2.80 -7.78
CA THR A 5 -10.65 -3.79 -6.72
C THR A 5 -10.52 -3.14 -5.33
N ARG A 6 -11.12 -3.74 -4.30
CA ARG A 6 -10.92 -3.27 -2.91
C ARG A 6 -9.44 -3.25 -2.50
N TYR A 7 -8.65 -4.16 -3.08
CA TYR A 7 -7.21 -4.20 -2.88
C TYR A 7 -6.54 -2.95 -3.49
N GLU A 8 -6.84 -2.61 -4.74
CA GLU A 8 -6.31 -1.39 -5.37
C GLU A 8 -6.77 -0.12 -4.65
N GLN A 9 -8.00 -0.07 -4.13
CA GLN A 9 -8.44 1.06 -3.30
C GLN A 9 -7.55 1.23 -2.06
N ARG A 10 -7.19 0.13 -1.39
CA ARG A 10 -6.27 0.14 -0.23
C ARG A 10 -4.85 0.54 -0.63
N VAL A 11 -4.35 0.02 -1.75
CA VAL A 11 -3.02 0.38 -2.28
C VAL A 11 -2.97 1.88 -2.57
N ASN A 12 -3.98 2.43 -3.25
CA ASN A 12 -4.03 3.86 -3.59
C ASN A 12 -4.09 4.75 -2.33
N LEU A 13 -4.83 4.34 -1.30
CA LEU A 13 -4.91 5.09 -0.05
C LEU A 13 -3.54 5.16 0.65
N VAL A 14 -2.84 4.02 0.74
CA VAL A 14 -1.50 3.96 1.34
C VAL A 14 -0.47 4.68 0.46
N GLU A 15 -0.53 4.53 -0.87
CA GLU A 15 0.34 5.24 -1.82
C GLU A 15 0.22 6.75 -1.65
N ASN A 16 -1.01 7.28 -1.63
CA ASN A 16 -1.24 8.72 -1.45
C ASN A 16 -0.69 9.21 -0.11
N THR A 17 -0.93 8.46 0.97
CA THR A 17 -0.40 8.79 2.30
C THR A 17 1.13 8.82 2.30
N VAL A 18 1.78 7.85 1.65
CA VAL A 18 3.24 7.77 1.54
C VAL A 18 3.78 8.96 0.74
N LYS A 19 3.15 9.31 -0.39
CA LYS A 19 3.56 10.46 -1.22
C LYS A 19 3.42 11.79 -0.48
N GLU A 20 2.39 11.95 0.33
CA GLU A 20 2.18 13.15 1.13
C GLU A 20 3.23 13.33 2.24
N ASN A 21 3.81 12.23 2.72
CA ASN A 21 4.70 12.22 3.89
C ASN A 21 6.16 11.85 3.57
N SER A 22 6.51 11.67 2.30
CA SER A 22 7.86 11.28 1.89
C SER A 22 8.23 11.84 0.52
N PRO A 23 9.53 12.00 0.20
CA PRO A 23 9.97 12.47 -1.10
C PRO A 23 9.97 11.36 -2.17
N LEU A 24 9.28 10.24 -1.93
CA LEU A 24 9.28 9.10 -2.85
C LEU A 24 8.53 9.43 -4.15
N SER A 25 9.04 8.91 -5.26
CA SER A 25 8.32 8.94 -6.53
C SER A 25 7.02 8.12 -6.44
N ALA A 26 6.09 8.33 -7.38
CA ALA A 26 4.83 7.58 -7.39
C ALA A 26 5.05 6.07 -7.47
N GLU A 27 6.03 5.61 -8.25
CA GLU A 27 6.36 4.19 -8.38
C GLU A 27 6.95 3.61 -7.08
N GLU A 28 7.85 4.34 -6.43
CA GLU A 28 8.44 3.95 -5.14
C GLU A 28 7.38 3.93 -4.03
N ALA A 29 6.52 4.94 -3.97
CA ALA A 29 5.44 5.02 -3.00
C ALA A 29 4.43 3.88 -3.18
N ARG A 30 4.07 3.55 -4.42
CA ARG A 30 3.19 2.42 -4.73
C ARG A 30 3.82 1.08 -4.36
N THR A 31 5.11 0.92 -4.65
CA THR A 31 5.88 -0.27 -4.27
C THR A 31 5.91 -0.43 -2.75
N LEU A 32 6.15 0.67 -2.02
CA LEU A 32 6.12 0.66 -0.56
C LEU A 32 4.72 0.36 -0.02
N ALA A 33 3.67 0.93 -0.60
CA ALA A 33 2.28 0.69 -0.21
C ALA A 33 1.90 -0.80 -0.30
N ILE A 34 2.26 -1.46 -1.41
CA ILE A 34 2.06 -2.91 -1.59
C ILE A 34 2.81 -3.71 -0.53
N ARG A 35 4.09 -3.37 -0.27
CA ARG A 35 4.90 -4.06 0.74
C ARG A 35 4.35 -3.88 2.15
N LEU A 36 3.88 -2.69 2.50
CA LEU A 36 3.26 -2.40 3.79
C LEU A 36 1.99 -3.22 4.00
N LEU A 37 1.10 -3.24 3.02
CA LEU A 37 -0.14 -4.02 3.08
C LEU A 37 0.14 -5.51 3.25
N ARG A 38 1.08 -6.05 2.45
CA ARG A 38 1.50 -7.45 2.58
C ARG A 38 2.12 -7.75 3.95
N THR A 39 2.96 -6.85 4.46
CA THR A 39 3.59 -7.03 5.78
C THR A 39 2.54 -7.04 6.89
N LEU A 40 1.55 -6.14 6.84
CA LEU A 40 0.44 -6.10 7.79
C LEU A 40 -0.45 -7.35 7.73
N GLU A 41 -0.59 -7.97 6.56
CA GLU A 41 -1.30 -9.24 6.39
C GLU A 41 -0.48 -10.43 6.90
N GLU A 42 0.85 -10.41 6.77
CA GLU A 42 1.75 -11.45 7.26
C GLU A 42 2.10 -11.34 8.75
N ILE A 43 1.98 -10.16 9.36
CA ILE A 43 2.30 -9.95 10.80
C ILE A 43 1.47 -10.86 11.72
N PRO A 44 0.14 -10.99 11.55
CA PRO A 44 -0.65 -11.94 12.34
C PRO A 44 -0.17 -13.39 12.21
N GLU A 45 0.39 -13.77 11.07
CA GLU A 45 0.97 -15.11 10.85
C GLU A 45 2.31 -15.28 11.58
N LYS A 46 3.12 -14.23 11.63
CA LYS A 46 4.43 -14.26 12.31
C LYS A 46 4.34 -14.14 13.83
N ILE A 47 3.21 -13.68 14.36
CA ILE A 47 2.94 -13.58 15.80
C ILE A 47 2.23 -14.83 16.34
N ARG A 48 1.55 -15.60 15.46
CA ARG A 48 0.81 -16.81 15.83
C ARG A 48 1.77 -17.99 16.07
#